data_AF-A0A7W7S7C1-F1
#
_entry.id   AF-A0A7W7S7C1-F1
#
_cell.length_a   1.000
_cell.length_b   1.000
_cell.length_c   1.000
_cell.angle_alpha   90.00
_cell.angle_beta   90.00
_cell.angle_gamma   90.00
#
_symmetry.space_group_name_H-M   'P 1'
#
loop_
_entity.id
_entity.type
_entity.pdbx_description
1 polymer ?
#
loop_
_entity_poly.entity_id
_entity_poly.type
_entity_poly.pdbx_seq_one_letter_code
_entity_poly.pdbx_strand_id
1 'polypeptide(L)'
;MESDRVPDDPGATMYQMWAEHDPAVEQPSLLWHVITKDDNAKSLCGRLLGAPSVSGSDLVQAESFCGPCMTSVRQAMAQPAAG
;
A
#
# COMPACT_ATOMS: atom_id res chain seq x y z
N MET A 1 -31.14 -11.37 -24.92
CA MET A 1 -30.42 -11.91 -23.75
C MET A 1 -28.94 -11.88 -24.11
N GLU A 2 -28.40 -10.67 -24.21
CA GLU A 2 -26.98 -10.47 -24.45
C GLU A 2 -26.36 -10.46 -23.07
N SER A 3 -25.69 -11.56 -22.72
CA SER A 3 -24.87 -11.63 -21.51
C SER A 3 -23.72 -10.67 -21.72
N ASP A 4 -23.94 -9.43 -21.27
CA ASP A 4 -22.97 -8.38 -21.11
C ASP A 4 -21.78 -8.98 -20.34
N ARG A 5 -20.71 -9.28 -21.09
CA ARG A 5 -19.44 -9.67 -20.50
C ARG A 5 -18.97 -8.44 -19.75
N VAL A 6 -19.10 -8.48 -18.42
CA VAL A 6 -18.39 -7.58 -17.51
C VAL A 6 -16.95 -7.53 -18.02
N PRO A 7 -16.44 -6.39 -18.51
CA PRO A 7 -15.03 -6.29 -18.83
C PRO A 7 -14.29 -6.62 -17.52
N ASP A 8 -13.38 -7.58 -17.61
CA ASP A 8 -12.35 -7.79 -16.58
C ASP A 8 -11.64 -6.45 -16.45
N ASP A 9 -12.09 -5.62 -15.50
CA ASP A 9 -11.61 -4.26 -15.31
C ASP A 9 -10.13 -4.35 -14.93
N PRO A 10 -9.20 -4.00 -15.83
CA PRO A 10 -7.78 -4.01 -15.50
C PRO A 10 -7.42 -2.82 -14.59
N GLY A 11 -8.42 -2.02 -14.18
CA GLY A 11 -8.29 -0.77 -13.42
C GLY A 11 -8.43 -0.93 -11.91
N ALA A 12 -8.74 -2.13 -11.40
CA ALA A 12 -8.66 -2.43 -9.98
C ALA A 12 -7.20 -2.40 -9.53
N THR A 13 -6.69 -1.19 -9.26
CA THR A 13 -5.35 -0.96 -8.72
C THR A 13 -5.28 -1.71 -7.39
N MET A 14 -4.69 -2.90 -7.41
CA MET A 14 -4.54 -3.70 -6.21
C MET A 14 -3.41 -3.11 -5.38
N TYR A 15 -3.78 -2.51 -4.26
CA TYR A 15 -2.84 -2.01 -3.28
C TYR A 15 -2.41 -3.12 -2.33
N GLN A 16 -1.11 -3.19 -2.05
CA GLN A 16 -0.53 -4.05 -1.01
C GLN A 16 0.13 -3.16 0.06
N MET A 17 0.24 -3.66 1.28
CA MET A 17 0.88 -2.95 2.39
C MET A 17 2.16 -3.66 2.82
N TRP A 18 3.25 -2.91 2.83
CA TRP A 18 4.57 -3.36 3.27
C TRP A 18 5.05 -2.47 4.41
N ALA A 19 5.57 -3.09 5.47
CA ALA A 19 6.15 -2.39 6.60
C ALA A 19 7.68 -2.35 6.49
N GLU A 20 8.25 -1.19 6.79
CA GLU A 20 9.66 -1.04 7.13
C GLU A 20 9.80 -0.69 8.62
N HIS A 21 10.95 -1.02 9.21
CA HIS A 21 11.30 -0.49 10.51
C HIS A 21 11.54 1.01 10.38
N ASP A 22 10.93 1.80 11.26
CA ASP A 22 11.20 3.23 11.29
C ASP A 22 12.59 3.48 11.91
N PRO A 23 13.56 4.00 11.13
CA PRO A 23 14.92 4.20 11.63
C PRO A 23 15.02 5.41 12.57
N ALA A 24 13.98 6.25 12.66
CA ALA A 24 13.97 7.44 13.50
C ALA A 24 13.50 7.16 14.93
N VAL A 25 13.04 5.94 15.23
CA VAL A 25 12.55 5.53 16.55
C VAL A 25 13.43 4.41 17.11
N GLU A 26 13.98 4.58 18.31
CA GLU A 26 14.79 3.55 18.97
C GLU A 26 13.97 2.33 19.42
N GLN A 27 12.66 2.51 19.55
CA GLN A 27 11.71 1.45 19.86
C GLN A 27 11.28 0.71 18.59
N PRO A 28 10.95 -0.59 18.68
CA PRO A 28 10.47 -1.38 17.55
C PRO A 28 9.14 -0.79 17.05
N SER A 29 9.23 0.06 16.03
CA SER A 29 8.09 0.67 15.38
C SER A 29 8.12 0.39 13.89
N LEU A 30 6.93 0.17 13.34
CA LEU A 30 6.74 -0.10 11.93
C LEU A 30 6.10 1.09 11.24
N LEU A 31 6.66 1.46 10.09
CA LEU A 31 6.06 2.39 9.17
C LEU A 31 5.50 1.61 7.98
N TRP A 32 4.17 1.61 7.88
CA TRP A 32 3.42 0.95 6.82
C TRP A 32 3.32 1.83 5.59
N HIS A 33 3.80 1.31 4.48
CA HIS A 33 3.73 1.91 3.17
C HIS A 33 2.78 1.13 2.28
N VAL A 34 2.03 1.85 1.45
CA VAL A 34 1.21 1.25 0.40
C VAL A 34 2.06 1.16 -0.87
N ILE A 35 2.09 -0.01 -1.47
CA ILE A 35 2.68 -0.29 -2.78
C ILE A 35 1.59 -0.71 -3.76
N THR A 36 1.81 -0.46 -5.04
CA THR A 36 1.00 -1.05 -6.10
C THR A 36 1.46 -2.48 -6.37
N LYS A 37 0.54 -3.39 -6.67
CA LYS A 37 0.89 -4.77 -7.01
C LYS A 37 1.77 -4.87 -8.26
N ASP A 38 1.64 -3.92 -9.19
CA ASP A 38 2.47 -3.80 -10.40
C ASP A 38 3.92 -3.45 -10.08
N ASP A 39 4.13 -2.44 -9.24
CA ASP A 39 5.45 -2.02 -8.75
C ASP A 39 5.65 -2.43 -7.28
N ASN A 40 5.86 -3.73 -7.07
CA ASN A 40 6.07 -4.32 -5.75
C ASN A 40 7.35 -3.85 -5.01
N ALA A 41 8.20 -3.06 -5.67
CA ALA A 41 9.40 -2.47 -5.06
C ALA A 41 9.22 -1.00 -4.64
N LYS A 42 8.14 -0.34 -5.06
CA LYS A 42 7.98 1.11 -4.90
C LYS A 42 6.66 1.45 -4.21
N SER A 43 6.78 2.19 -3.12
CA SER A 43 5.63 2.76 -2.43
C SER A 43 5.01 3.93 -3.18
N LEU A 44 3.74 4.22 -2.89
CA LEU A 44 3.01 5.36 -3.45
C LEU A 44 3.65 6.71 -3.09
N CYS A 45 4.42 6.79 -2.00
CA CYS A 45 5.20 7.98 -1.66
C CYS A 45 6.53 8.08 -2.43
N GLY A 46 6.82 7.14 -3.32
CA GLY A 46 8.00 7.12 -4.16
C GLY A 46 9.21 6.44 -3.54
N ARG A 47 9.11 5.94 -2.31
CA ARG A 47 10.20 5.27 -1.60
C ARG A 47 10.35 3.83 -2.10
N LEU A 48 11.58 3.45 -2.40
CA LEU A 48 11.95 2.06 -2.65
C LEU A 48 11.95 1.31 -1.32
N LEU A 49 11.07 0.34 -1.19
CA LEU A 49 11.06 -0.52 -0.02
C LEU A 49 12.02 -1.68 -0.27
N GLY A 50 12.86 -2.00 0.71
CA GLY A 50 13.65 -3.23 0.69
C GLY A 50 12.75 -4.47 0.79
N ALA A 51 13.35 -5.66 0.73
CA ALA A 51 12.62 -6.89 1.04
C ALA A 51 11.89 -6.73 2.39
N PRO A 52 10.64 -7.22 2.52
CA PRO A 52 9.87 -7.04 3.74
C PRO A 52 10.66 -7.63 4.91
N SER A 53 11.17 -6.76 5.79
CA SER A 53 12.05 -7.15 6.89
C SER A 53 11.29 -7.80 8.05
N VAL A 54 9.96 -7.71 8.03
CA VAL A 54 9.09 -8.18 9.11
C VAL A 54 7.96 -9.03 8.57
N SER A 55 8.03 -10.34 8.84
CA SER A 55 6.92 -11.28 8.71
C SER A 55 6.07 -11.39 9.98
N GLY A 56 6.33 -10.62 11.03
CA GLY A 56 5.76 -10.92 12.34
C GLY A 56 5.49 -9.69 13.20
N SER A 57 4.23 -9.56 13.59
CA SER A 57 3.68 -8.64 14.58
C SER A 57 4.11 -8.93 16.03
N ASP A 58 5.16 -9.73 16.26
CA ASP A 58 5.39 -10.29 17.61
C ASP A 58 6.05 -9.33 18.60
N LEU A 59 6.69 -8.23 18.14
CA LEU A 59 7.44 -7.32 19.01
C LEU A 59 7.27 -5.82 18.72
N VAL A 60 6.29 -5.44 17.89
CA VAL A 60 6.11 -4.03 17.47
C VAL A 60 5.27 -3.30 18.51
N GLN A 61 5.82 -2.23 19.07
CA GLN A 61 5.13 -1.42 20.09
C GLN A 61 4.30 -0.30 19.50
N ALA A 62 4.62 0.14 18.28
CA ALA A 62 3.90 1.19 17.59
C ALA A 62 3.86 0.96 16.08
N GLU A 63 2.68 1.12 15.50
CA GLU A 63 2.45 1.03 14.06
C GLU A 63 1.99 2.39 13.55
N SER A 64 2.68 2.91 12.53
CA SER A 64 2.33 4.16 11.86
C SER A 64 2.09 3.90 10.39
N PHE A 65 1.17 4.64 9.78
CA PHE A 65 0.91 4.57 8.35
C PHE A 65 1.50 5.79 7.66
N CYS A 66 2.18 5.59 6.54
CA CYS A 66 2.73 6.67 5.75
C CYS A 66 1.60 7.58 5.25
N GLY A 67 1.55 8.81 5.75
CA GLY A 67 0.52 9.80 5.42
C GLY A 67 0.35 10.03 3.91
N PRO A 68 1.43 10.27 3.14
CA PRO A 68 1.36 10.39 1.69
C PRO A 68 0.76 9.15 0.99
N CYS A 69 1.16 7.94 1.40
CA CYS A 69 0.60 6.70 0.86
C CYS A 69 -0.91 6.60 1.12
N MET A 70 -1.35 6.90 2.35
CA MET A 70 -2.77 6.89 2.72
C MET A 70 -3.58 7.95 1.97
N THR A 71 -3.01 9.13 1.75
CA THR A 71 -3.65 10.18 0.94
C THR A 71 -3.83 9.73 -0.51
N SER A 72 -2.81 9.13 -1.13
CA SER A 72 -2.92 8.61 -2.51
C SER A 72 -3.99 7.54 -2.64
N VAL A 73 -4.09 6.61 -1.67
CA VAL A 73 -5.18 5.61 -1.65
C VAL A 73 -6.54 6.29 -1.52
N ARG A 74 -6.69 7.26 -0.61
CA ARG A 74 -7.95 7.99 -0.45
C ARG A 74 -8.34 8.74 -1.72
N GLN A 75 -7.37 9.33 -2.43
CA GLN A 75 -7.61 9.99 -3.71
C GLN A 75 -8.05 8.99 -4.77
N ALA A 76 -7.39 7.84 -4.89
CA ALA A 76 -7.77 6.78 -5.82
C ALA A 76 -9.17 6.23 -5.53
N MET A 77 -9.54 6.09 -4.25
CA MET A 77 -10.87 5.63 -3.83
C MET A 77 -11.96 6.71 -4.01
N ALA A 78 -11.58 7.98 -3.94
CA ALA A 78 -12.49 9.12 -4.14
C ALA A 78 -12.68 9.47 -5.62
N GLN A 79 -11.82 8.96 -6.51
CA GLN A 79 -12.10 8.97 -7.94
C GLN A 79 -13.28 8.03 -8.17
N PRO A 80 -14.45 8.52 -8.63
CA PRO A 80 -15.44 7.61 -9.17
C PRO A 80 -14.75 6.85 -10.29
N ALA A 81 -14.89 5.53 -10.33
CA ALA A 81 -14.49 4.72 -11.49
C ALA A 81 -15.07 5.43 -12.72
N ALA A 82 -14.21 6.12 -13.45
CA ALA A 82 -14.65 7.02 -14.49
C ALA A 82 -14.99 6.14 -15.70
N GLY A 83 -16.28 5.78 -15.79
CA GLY A 83 -16.99 5.43 -17.02
C GLY A 83 -16.47 4.23 -17.80
#